data_AF-A0A7J6MVW3-F1
#
_entry.id   AF-A0A7J6MVW3-F1
#
_cell.length_a   1.000
_cell.length_b   1.000
_cell.length_c   1.000
_cell.angle_alpha   90.00
_cell.angle_beta   90.00
_cell.angle_gamma   90.00
#
_symmetry.space_group_name_H-M   'P 1'
#
loop_
_entity.id
_entity.type
_entity.pdbx_description
1 polymer ?
#
loop_
_entity_poly.entity_id
_entity_poly.type
_entity_poly.pdbx_seq_one_letter_code
_entity_poly.pdbx_strand_id
1 'polypeptide(L)' 'MASDEASKGKAREMDARQSKNDNLCRCCHKREAEFGPSTCGHIFACKGCAMKIATGGKCKICGELFADIVRA' A
#
# COMPACT_ATOMS: atom_id res chain seq x y z
N MET A 1 -16.52 50.81 24.99
CA MET A 1 -17.35 49.89 24.20
C MET A 1 -16.57 48.60 24.04
N ALA A 2 -17.18 47.49 24.45
CA ALA A 2 -16.60 46.16 24.54
C ALA A 2 -16.89 45.35 23.28
N SER A 3 -16.13 44.25 23.12
CA SER A 3 -16.36 43.14 22.18
C SER A 3 -16.06 43.55 20.73
N ASP A 4 -15.30 42.84 19.91
CA ASP A 4 -15.02 41.41 19.70
C ASP A 4 -13.66 41.42 18.95
N GLU A 5 -12.80 40.43 18.99
CA GLU A 5 -12.86 39.31 18.03
C GLU A 5 -11.97 38.17 18.53
N ALA A 6 -12.62 37.16 19.07
CA ALA A 6 -12.05 35.84 19.29
C ALA A 6 -11.98 35.10 17.95
N SER A 7 -10.95 35.35 17.15
CA SER A 7 -10.73 34.58 15.92
C SER A 7 -9.95 33.28 16.20
N LYS A 8 -10.69 32.35 16.80
CA LYS A 8 -10.36 30.93 16.97
C LYS A 8 -10.41 30.22 15.60
N GLY A 9 -9.34 30.34 14.82
CA GLY A 9 -9.14 29.60 13.57
C GLY A 9 -8.58 28.21 13.83
N LYS A 10 -9.48 27.22 13.89
CA LYS A 10 -9.23 25.79 14.12
C LYS A 10 -8.14 25.20 13.22
N ALA A 11 -7.33 24.35 13.85
CA ALA A 11 -6.60 23.26 13.22
C ALA A 11 -7.44 22.58 12.11
N ARG A 12 -6.91 22.56 10.90
CA ARG A 12 -7.24 21.55 9.89
C ARG A 12 -5.94 20.98 9.35
N GLU A 13 -5.32 20.18 10.22
CA GLU A 13 -4.63 18.99 9.76
C GLU A 13 -5.62 18.13 8.97
N MET A 14 -5.26 17.82 7.73
CA MET A 14 -5.65 16.68 6.90
C MET A 14 -5.78 17.15 5.47
N ASP A 15 -4.69 17.00 4.71
CA ASP A 15 -4.69 15.92 3.72
C ASP A 15 -3.24 15.58 3.38
N ALA A 16 -2.60 14.81 4.26
CA ALA A 16 -1.46 13.97 3.89
C ALA A 16 -1.93 12.78 3.03
N ARG A 17 -2.83 13.02 2.07
CA ARG A 17 -3.25 12.01 1.07
C ARG A 17 -2.62 12.30 -0.28
N GLN A 18 -1.46 12.95 -0.25
CA GLN A 18 -0.64 13.17 -1.41
C GLN A 18 0.13 11.87 -1.73
N SER A 19 -0.36 11.19 -2.77
CA SER A 19 0.40 10.30 -3.65
C SER A 19 1.14 9.12 -3.02
N LYS A 20 0.41 8.04 -2.72
CA LYS A 20 0.98 6.67 -2.68
C LYS A 20 0.18 5.70 -3.56
N ASN A 21 -0.33 6.18 -4.69
CA ASN A 21 -1.03 5.33 -5.65
C ASN A 21 -0.10 4.45 -6.51
N ASP A 22 1.22 4.51 -6.31
CA ASP A 22 2.13 3.72 -7.15
C ASP A 22 2.35 2.28 -6.69
N ASN A 23 2.03 1.96 -5.43
CA ASN A 23 2.25 0.62 -4.87
C ASN A 23 0.95 0.02 -4.34
N LEU A 24 -0.11 -0.06 -5.13
CA LEU A 24 -1.32 -0.80 -4.76
C LEU A 24 -1.19 -2.28 -5.13
N CYS A 25 -1.68 -3.16 -4.26
CA CYS A 25 -1.72 -4.60 -4.49
C CYS A 25 -2.45 -4.91 -5.80
N ARG A 26 -1.75 -5.54 -6.75
CA ARG A 26 -2.30 -5.95 -8.05
C ARG A 26 -3.37 -7.05 -7.94
N CYS A 27 -3.47 -7.70 -6.79
CA CYS A 27 -4.46 -8.74 -6.55
C CYS A 27 -5.78 -8.21 -5.99
N CYS A 28 -5.76 -7.20 -5.12
CA CYS A 28 -6.97 -6.70 -4.47
C CYS A 28 -7.24 -5.22 -4.70
N HIS A 29 -6.25 -4.43 -5.17
CA HIS A 29 -6.31 -2.98 -5.40
C HIS A 29 -6.89 -2.15 -4.23
N LYS A 30 -6.96 -2.73 -3.03
CA LYS A 30 -7.55 -2.14 -1.82
C LYS A 30 -6.49 -1.69 -0.81
N ARG A 31 -5.29 -2.26 -0.89
CA ARG A 31 -4.20 -2.08 0.07
C ARG A 31 -2.89 -1.91 -0.67
N GLU A 32 -1.93 -1.27 -0.01
CA GLU A 32 -0.57 -1.12 -0.53
C GLU A 32 0.09 -2.50 -0.71
N ALA A 33 0.81 -2.66 -1.82
CA ALA A 33 1.64 -3.80 -2.12
C ALA A 33 2.95 -3.61 -1.36
N GLU A 34 3.26 -4.56 -0.48
CA GLU A 34 4.48 -4.58 0.34
C GLU A 34 5.18 -5.93 0.24
N PHE A 35 4.59 -6.87 -0.50
CA PHE A 35 5.05 -8.24 -0.62
C PHE A 35 5.31 -8.55 -2.08
N GLY A 36 6.44 -9.19 -2.30
CA GLY A 36 6.90 -9.65 -3.60
C GLY A 36 7.47 -11.06 -3.48
N PRO A 37 7.60 -11.76 -4.60
CA PRO A 37 8.24 -13.06 -4.61
C PRO A 37 9.74 -12.91 -4.45
N SER A 38 10.34 -13.82 -3.70
CA SER A 38 11.77 -13.80 -3.36
C SER A 38 12.66 -14.03 -4.59
N THR A 39 12.12 -14.61 -5.66
CA THR A 39 12.86 -14.92 -6.89
C THR A 39 13.10 -13.69 -7.76
N CYS A 40 12.05 -12.90 -8.02
CA CYS A 40 12.13 -11.76 -8.93
C CYS A 40 12.04 -10.39 -8.25
N GLY A 41 11.76 -10.32 -6.95
CA GLY A 41 11.74 -9.07 -6.16
C GLY A 41 10.64 -8.08 -6.52
N HIS A 42 9.63 -8.49 -7.31
CA HIS A 42 8.57 -7.61 -7.78
C HIS A 42 7.47 -7.43 -6.73
N ILE A 43 7.26 -6.22 -6.23
CA ILE A 43 6.22 -5.93 -5.23
C ILE A 43 4.86 -5.83 -5.91
N PHE A 44 3.99 -6.83 -5.70
CA PHE A 44 2.66 -6.84 -6.32
C PHE A 44 1.53 -7.25 -5.37
N ALA A 45 1.84 -7.78 -4.20
CA ALA A 45 0.87 -8.30 -3.26
C ALA A 45 0.86 -7.50 -1.95
N CYS A 46 -0.32 -7.30 -1.35
CA CYS A 46 -0.43 -6.87 0.04
C CYS A 46 -0.37 -8.08 0.97
N LYS A 47 -0.18 -7.88 2.29
CA LYS A 47 -0.11 -8.95 3.31
C LYS A 47 -1.19 -10.04 3.15
N GLY A 48 -2.43 -9.66 2.89
CA GLY A 48 -3.54 -10.62 2.77
C GLY A 48 -3.54 -11.39 1.45
N CYS A 49 -3.08 -10.78 0.36
CA CYS A 49 -2.93 -11.49 -0.92
C CYS A 49 -1.66 -12.33 -0.94
N ALA A 50 -0.60 -11.82 -0.31
CA ALA A 50 0.64 -12.50 -0.05
C ALA A 50 0.37 -13.83 0.66
N MET A 51 -0.28 -13.84 1.82
CA MET A 51 -0.59 -15.09 2.54
C MET A 51 -1.40 -16.11 1.71
N LYS A 52 -2.21 -15.66 0.74
CA LYS A 52 -2.96 -16.55 -0.17
C LYS A 52 -2.11 -17.19 -1.25
N ILE A 53 -1.03 -16.53 -1.66
CA ILE A 53 -0.09 -16.99 -2.69
C ILE A 53 1.25 -17.44 -2.09
N ALA A 54 1.39 -17.40 -0.76
CA ALA A 54 2.63 -17.73 -0.04
C ALA A 54 3.03 -19.21 -0.21
N THR A 55 2.06 -20.10 -0.47
CA THR A 55 2.27 -21.51 -0.81
C THR A 55 2.78 -21.73 -2.25
N GLY A 56 3.06 -20.66 -2.98
CA GLY A 56 3.60 -20.69 -4.33
C GLY A 56 2.61 -20.15 -5.37
N GLY A 57 3.16 -19.60 -6.45
CA GLY A 57 2.35 -18.99 -7.50
C GLY A 57 3.19 -18.45 -8.65
N LYS A 58 2.55 -17.62 -9.48
CA LYS A 58 3.17 -16.96 -10.62
C LYS A 58 3.16 -15.45 -10.40
N CYS A 59 4.30 -14.80 -10.55
CA CYS A 59 4.42 -13.36 -10.41
C CYS A 59 3.60 -12.68 -11.50
N LYS A 60 2.74 -11.73 -11.14
CA LYS A 60 1.91 -11.00 -12.12
C LYS A 60 2.66 -9.90 -12.89
N ILE A 61 3.91 -9.64 -12.53
CA ILE A 61 4.75 -8.63 -13.19
C ILE A 61 5.64 -9.29 -14.24
N CYS A 62 6.46 -10.27 -13.85
CA CYS A 62 7.39 -10.95 -14.77
C CYS A 62 6.90 -12.32 -15.25
N GLY A 63 5.86 -12.90 -14.63
CA GLY A 63 5.41 -14.25 -14.96
C GLY A 63 6.28 -15.36 -14.39
N GLU A 64 7.25 -15.06 -13.53
CA GLU A 64 8.11 -16.08 -12.93
C GLU A 64 7.37 -16.87 -11.85
N LEU A 65 7.65 -18.17 -11.78
CA LEU A 65 7.14 -19.02 -10.71
C LEU A 65 7.94 -18.78 -9.44
N PHE A 66 7.25 -18.58 -8.33
CA PHE A 66 7.87 -18.41 -7.03
C PHE A 66 7.30 -19.43 -6.05
N ALA A 67 8.15 -19.94 -5.17
CA ALA A 67 7.76 -20.84 -4.09
C ALA A 67 7.57 -20.11 -2.76
N ASP A 68 8.12 -18.89 -2.66
CA ASP A 68 8.12 -18.09 -1.44
C ASP A 68 7.96 -16.61 -1.79
N ILE A 69 7.36 -15.88 -0.85
CA ILE A 69 7.19 -14.44 -0.95
C ILE A 69 7.75 -13.77 0.30
N VAL A 70 8.47 -12.68 0.08
CA VAL A 70 9.05 -11.86 1.13
C VAL A 70 8.38 -10.50 1.15
N ARG A 71 8.44 -9.88 2.32
CA ARG A 71 8.13 -8.45 2.44
C ARG A 71 9.34 -7.68 1.91
N ALA A 72 9.10 -6.77 0.99
CA ALA A 72 10.12 -5.85 0.47
C ALA A 72 10.25 -4.61 1.37
#